data_AF-A0A8J8T140-F1
#
_entry.id   AF-A0A8J8T140-F1
#
_cell.length_a   1.000
_cell.length_b   1.000
_cell.length_c   1.000
_cell.angle_alpha   90.00
_cell.angle_beta   90.00
_cell.angle_gamma   90.00
#
_symmetry.space_group_name_H-M   'P 1'
#
loop_
_entity.id
_entity.type
_entity.pdbx_description
1 polymer ?
#
loop_
_entity_poly.entity_id
_entity_poly.type
_entity_poly.pdbx_seq_one_letter_code
_entity_poly.pdbx_strand_id
1 'polypeptide(L)'
;MTRASLFTAALMTVGLVAVKATTYPATLAGCLAFAALFDNTCTDLSTAVSFTSVPSETMTCTGDWAYCAGTSSGTTCTWTRQLCVTCRSVSGVPYIRVQSNGLPNRCYYAGAATPSAQQYDFEVKFNWEATSTVVSVSSQTDANTYNCQFSQGSWSKVPSSAGFTNYGTTSTGDAIGFAIDGLSMQPMLTGSNVDDFYAPDSYLTFTYSKNSTINMDHCLAHTNTNGQIHYHAASPCLGTPSIASSTPYTCYSLTSCWGTYLEYSLSYYTASSGLTPIGLAKDGHIIWGPYTADGEAFDACDLDYCSGSTIDGVYGYASTQYHPYLPACYGPATSRGSYQQQCTSNAPYCGSSSLLAQTKQANRPSSFFKNNRMAQRSANRV
;
A
#
# COMPACT_ATOMS: atom_id res chain seq x y z
N MET A 1 24.48 -65.60 19.90
CA MET A 1 23.53 -65.39 18.79
C MET A 1 22.79 -64.07 19.04
N THR A 2 23.34 -62.97 18.54
CA THR A 2 22.84 -61.61 18.70
C THR A 2 21.92 -61.29 17.51
N ARG A 3 20.62 -61.10 17.75
CA ARG A 3 19.65 -60.72 16.73
C ARG A 3 19.70 -59.20 16.52
N ALA A 4 20.10 -58.77 15.33
CA ALA A 4 20.02 -57.39 14.90
C ALA A 4 18.59 -57.09 14.41
N SER A 5 17.93 -56.12 15.05
CA SER A 5 16.63 -55.60 14.62
C SER A 5 16.82 -54.61 13.47
N LEU A 6 16.32 -54.95 12.28
CA LEU A 6 16.18 -54.01 11.16
C LEU A 6 15.04 -53.03 11.47
N PHE A 7 15.36 -51.74 11.59
CA PHE A 7 14.37 -50.66 11.53
C PHE A 7 14.17 -50.26 10.07
N THR A 8 12.98 -50.52 9.52
CA THR A 8 12.56 -50.04 8.20
C THR A 8 12.07 -48.60 8.34
N ALA A 9 12.86 -47.62 7.90
CA ALA A 9 12.42 -46.24 7.81
C ALA A 9 11.41 -46.08 6.67
N ALA A 10 10.13 -45.89 6.99
CA ALA A 10 9.12 -45.52 6.01
C ALA A 10 9.35 -44.07 5.55
N LEU A 11 9.80 -43.90 4.32
CA LEU A 11 10.00 -42.60 3.68
C LEU A 11 8.61 -42.00 3.37
N MET A 12 8.07 -41.17 4.27
CA MET A 12 6.87 -40.38 3.98
C MET A 12 7.21 -39.34 2.92
N THR A 13 6.76 -39.58 1.68
CA THR A 13 6.81 -38.59 0.61
C THR A 13 5.72 -37.55 0.90
N VAL A 14 6.11 -36.42 1.47
CA VAL A 14 5.20 -35.25 1.58
C VAL A 14 5.03 -34.71 0.16
N GLY A 15 3.88 -35.01 -0.45
CA GLY A 15 3.51 -34.40 -1.72
C GLY A 15 3.32 -32.90 -1.52
N LEU A 16 4.24 -32.09 -2.04
CA LEU A 16 4.06 -30.65 -2.16
C LEU A 16 2.88 -30.41 -3.11
N VAL A 17 1.71 -30.13 -2.54
CA VAL A 17 0.58 -29.59 -3.30
C VAL A 17 0.96 -28.15 -3.64
N ALA A 18 1.34 -27.90 -4.88
CA ALA A 18 1.55 -26.54 -5.37
C ALA A 18 0.23 -25.78 -5.20
N VAL A 19 0.20 -24.83 -4.26
CA VAL A 19 -0.92 -23.91 -4.12
C VAL A 19 -0.85 -23.00 -5.33
N LYS A 20 -1.74 -23.21 -6.30
CA LYS A 20 -1.84 -22.36 -7.49
C LYS A 20 -2.19 -20.95 -7.02
N ALA A 21 -1.40 -19.96 -7.42
CA ALA A 21 -1.69 -18.57 -7.14
C ALA A 21 -3.12 -18.22 -7.56
N THR A 22 -3.84 -17.52 -6.67
CA THR A 22 -5.22 -17.10 -6.93
C THR A 22 -5.19 -15.96 -7.94
N THR A 23 -5.64 -16.25 -9.16
CA THR A 23 -5.81 -15.24 -10.20
C THR A 23 -7.20 -14.64 -10.10
N TYR A 24 -7.30 -13.33 -10.37
CA TYR A 24 -8.56 -12.60 -10.44
C TYR A 24 -8.79 -12.16 -11.89
N PRO A 25 -9.26 -13.06 -12.77
CA PRO A 25 -9.38 -12.77 -14.19
C PRO A 25 -10.40 -11.64 -14.44
N ALA A 26 -10.30 -11.00 -15.61
CA ALA A 26 -11.18 -9.95 -16.11
C ALA A 26 -12.62 -10.43 -16.42
N THR A 27 -13.27 -11.04 -15.41
CA THR A 27 -14.62 -11.60 -15.47
C THR A 27 -15.42 -11.10 -14.27
N LEU A 28 -16.76 -11.16 -14.34
CA LEU A 28 -17.61 -10.79 -13.20
C LEU A 28 -17.31 -11.65 -11.96
N ALA A 29 -17.06 -12.95 -12.14
CA ALA A 29 -16.72 -13.85 -11.04
C ALA A 29 -15.36 -13.49 -10.40
N GLY A 30 -14.34 -13.17 -11.22
CA GLY A 30 -13.04 -12.70 -10.73
C GLY A 30 -13.15 -11.37 -9.98
N CYS A 31 -13.97 -10.45 -10.48
CA CYS A 31 -14.28 -9.19 -9.80
C CYS A 31 -14.92 -9.43 -8.43
N LEU A 32 -16.00 -10.24 -8.36
CA LEU A 32 -16.69 -10.55 -7.11
C LEU A 32 -15.77 -11.24 -6.11
N ALA A 33 -14.92 -12.16 -6.57
CA ALA A 33 -13.92 -12.83 -5.72
C ALA A 33 -12.90 -11.85 -5.14
N PHE A 34 -12.44 -10.89 -5.94
CA PHE A 34 -11.53 -9.83 -5.48
C PHE A 34 -12.22 -8.84 -4.54
N ALA A 35 -13.45 -8.40 -4.87
CA ALA A 35 -14.25 -7.49 -4.04
C ALA A 35 -14.52 -8.10 -2.65
N ALA A 36 -14.69 -9.42 -2.56
CA ALA A 36 -14.87 -10.13 -1.30
C ALA A 36 -13.65 -10.11 -0.37
N LEU A 37 -12.47 -9.70 -0.85
CA LEU A 37 -11.27 -9.52 -0.02
C LEU A 37 -11.29 -8.22 0.78
N PHE A 38 -12.12 -7.26 0.37
CA PHE A 38 -12.25 -6.00 1.10
C PHE A 38 -12.99 -6.24 2.40
N ASP A 39 -12.64 -5.46 3.44
CA ASP A 39 -13.30 -5.46 4.74
C ASP A 39 -14.66 -4.74 4.64
N ASN A 40 -15.53 -5.24 3.77
CA ASN A 40 -16.80 -4.62 3.40
C ASN A 40 -17.74 -4.52 4.61
N THR A 41 -18.40 -3.37 4.75
CA THR A 41 -19.56 -3.18 5.63
C THR A 41 -20.86 -3.65 4.95
N CYS A 42 -20.87 -3.79 3.62
CA CYS A 42 -21.99 -4.34 2.87
C CYS A 42 -21.86 -5.85 2.62
N THR A 43 -23.00 -6.53 2.48
CA THR A 43 -23.07 -7.98 2.23
C THR A 43 -23.37 -8.32 0.77
N ASP A 44 -24.13 -7.47 0.06
CA ASP A 44 -24.37 -7.60 -1.38
C ASP A 44 -23.23 -6.95 -2.16
N LEU A 45 -22.36 -7.77 -2.75
CA LEU A 45 -21.23 -7.33 -3.59
C LEU A 45 -21.61 -7.17 -5.07
N SER A 46 -22.88 -7.36 -5.43
CA SER A 46 -23.36 -7.31 -6.83
C SER A 46 -24.13 -6.03 -7.17
N THR A 47 -24.64 -5.32 -6.16
CA THR A 47 -25.47 -4.13 -6.34
C THR A 47 -24.88 -2.93 -5.60
N ALA A 48 -24.37 -1.97 -6.34
CA ALA A 48 -24.00 -0.68 -5.79
C ALA A 48 -25.24 0.08 -5.30
N VAL A 49 -25.13 0.75 -4.16
CA VAL A 49 -26.18 1.62 -3.59
C VAL A 49 -25.77 3.09 -3.68
N SER A 50 -26.67 4.03 -3.40
CA SER A 50 -26.26 5.42 -3.17
C SER A 50 -25.34 5.48 -1.96
N PHE A 51 -24.35 6.39 -1.96
CA PHE A 51 -23.36 6.48 -0.87
C PHE A 51 -23.99 6.64 0.51
N THR A 52 -25.08 7.42 0.63
CA THR A 52 -25.85 7.60 1.88
C THR A 52 -26.53 6.33 2.39
N SER A 53 -26.63 5.29 1.55
CA SER A 53 -27.22 3.99 1.85
C SER A 53 -26.16 2.89 2.00
N VAL A 54 -24.87 3.22 1.85
CA VAL A 54 -23.79 2.27 2.13
C VAL A 54 -23.88 1.87 3.60
N PRO A 55 -24.02 0.57 3.91
CA PRO A 55 -24.05 0.09 5.29
C PRO A 55 -22.84 0.60 6.07
N SER A 56 -23.03 0.89 7.35
CA SER A 56 -21.97 1.41 8.21
C SER A 56 -21.77 0.53 9.42
N GLU A 57 -20.55 0.56 9.95
CA GLU A 57 -20.22 -0.07 11.23
C GLU A 57 -19.69 0.98 12.22
N THR A 58 -19.94 0.74 13.51
CA THR A 58 -19.38 1.56 14.57
C THR A 58 -18.06 0.97 15.04
N MET A 59 -17.00 1.77 14.93
CA MET A 59 -15.68 1.42 15.42
C MET A 59 -15.46 2.07 16.79
N THR A 60 -14.86 1.33 17.71
CA THR A 60 -14.55 1.80 19.05
C THR A 60 -13.11 1.45 19.41
N CYS A 61 -12.38 2.44 19.89
CA CYS A 61 -11.00 2.29 20.33
C CYS A 61 -10.80 2.87 21.71
N THR A 62 -9.87 2.25 22.45
CA THR A 62 -9.44 2.74 23.76
C THR A 62 -7.94 2.95 23.79
N GLY A 63 -7.48 4.06 24.37
CA GLY A 63 -6.06 4.38 24.50
C GLY A 63 -5.70 5.82 24.13
N ASP A 64 -4.43 6.05 23.84
CA ASP A 64 -3.88 7.37 23.55
C ASP A 64 -3.90 7.66 22.04
N TRP A 65 -5.02 8.15 21.52
CA TRP A 65 -5.04 8.83 20.21
C TRP A 65 -4.74 10.31 20.38
N ALA A 66 -4.14 10.91 19.36
CA ALA A 66 -4.02 12.36 19.26
C ALA A 66 -5.35 13.02 18.82
N TYR A 67 -6.03 12.48 17.80
CA TYR A 67 -7.32 13.01 17.33
C TYR A 67 -8.36 11.91 17.03
N CYS A 68 -9.59 12.09 17.50
CA CYS A 68 -10.71 11.17 17.28
C CYS A 68 -11.58 11.59 16.08
N ALA A 69 -11.88 10.66 15.17
CA ALA A 69 -12.65 10.89 13.95
C ALA A 69 -14.15 11.10 14.19
N GLY A 70 -14.62 10.78 15.40
CA GLY A 70 -16.03 10.88 15.78
C GLY A 70 -16.18 11.40 17.20
N THR A 71 -16.85 10.64 18.06
CA THR A 71 -17.12 11.03 19.44
C THR A 71 -16.05 10.49 20.38
N SER A 72 -15.47 11.37 21.19
CA SER A 72 -14.56 10.98 22.27
C SER A 72 -15.24 11.08 23.63
N SER A 73 -15.08 10.06 24.48
CA SER A 73 -15.50 10.04 25.88
C SER A 73 -14.37 9.44 26.73
N GLY A 74 -13.67 10.28 27.49
CA GLY A 74 -12.46 9.88 28.22
C GLY A 74 -11.41 9.31 27.26
N THR A 75 -10.94 8.11 27.55
CA THR A 75 -10.02 7.33 26.71
C THR A 75 -10.77 6.36 25.80
N THR A 76 -12.00 6.70 25.38
CA THR A 76 -12.78 5.98 24.33
C THR A 76 -13.02 6.90 23.13
N CYS A 77 -12.72 6.44 21.92
CA CYS A 77 -12.99 7.12 20.65
C CYS A 77 -13.87 6.21 19.80
N THR A 78 -14.95 6.77 19.28
CA THR A 78 -15.94 6.03 18.50
C THR A 78 -16.23 6.77 17.21
N TRP A 79 -16.22 6.07 16.08
CA TRP A 79 -16.54 6.62 14.77
C TRP A 79 -17.36 5.65 13.93
N THR A 80 -17.89 6.16 12.81
CA THR A 80 -18.67 5.37 11.86
C THR A 80 -17.83 5.11 10.62
N ARG A 81 -17.61 3.84 10.27
CA ARG A 81 -16.91 3.42 9.04
C ARG A 81 -17.90 2.96 7.99
N GLN A 82 -17.60 3.25 6.73
CA GLN A 82 -18.33 2.75 5.56
C GLN A 82 -17.32 2.25 4.52
N LEU A 83 -17.47 1.01 4.07
CA LEU A 83 -16.76 0.47 2.92
C LEU A 83 -17.65 -0.53 2.18
N CYS A 84 -17.94 -0.29 0.91
CA CYS A 84 -18.63 -1.26 0.06
C CYS A 84 -17.98 -1.30 -1.31
N VAL A 85 -17.48 -2.48 -1.67
CA VAL A 85 -16.90 -2.78 -2.97
C VAL A 85 -17.82 -3.74 -3.70
N THR A 86 -18.32 -3.29 -4.84
CA THR A 86 -19.31 -4.05 -5.62
C THR A 86 -18.83 -4.25 -7.04
N CYS A 87 -19.35 -5.29 -7.68
CA CYS A 87 -19.04 -5.66 -9.05
C CYS A 87 -20.30 -5.84 -9.86
N ARG A 88 -20.31 -5.33 -11.09
CA ARG A 88 -21.39 -5.55 -12.06
C ARG A 88 -20.85 -5.80 -13.45
N SER A 89 -21.65 -6.40 -14.32
CA SER A 89 -21.30 -6.55 -15.74
C SER A 89 -22.03 -5.48 -16.57
N VAL A 90 -21.28 -4.82 -17.45
CA VAL A 90 -21.81 -3.88 -18.44
C VAL A 90 -21.40 -4.40 -19.82
N SER A 91 -22.37 -4.92 -20.57
CA SER A 91 -22.12 -5.49 -21.91
C SER A 91 -21.01 -6.55 -21.90
N GLY A 92 -20.97 -7.39 -20.86
CA GLY A 92 -19.96 -8.44 -20.69
C GLY A 92 -18.64 -7.99 -20.05
N VAL A 93 -18.41 -6.69 -19.87
CA VAL A 93 -17.20 -6.16 -19.21
C VAL A 93 -17.47 -6.02 -17.70
N PRO A 94 -16.63 -6.60 -16.82
CA PRO A 94 -16.78 -6.39 -15.39
C PRO A 94 -16.35 -4.98 -14.99
N TYR A 95 -17.15 -4.33 -14.17
CA TYR A 95 -16.82 -3.08 -13.50
C TYR A 95 -16.80 -3.31 -12.01
N ILE A 96 -15.84 -2.68 -11.33
CA ILE A 96 -15.72 -2.65 -9.88
C ILE A 96 -15.97 -1.22 -9.40
N ARG A 97 -16.77 -1.06 -8.34
CA ARG A 97 -17.07 0.21 -7.71
C ARG A 97 -16.64 0.17 -6.25
N VAL A 98 -15.89 1.16 -5.81
CA VAL A 98 -15.44 1.32 -4.42
C VAL A 98 -16.16 2.52 -3.81
N GLN A 99 -16.89 2.27 -2.72
CA GLN A 99 -17.55 3.29 -1.93
C GLN A 99 -16.98 3.26 -0.50
N SER A 100 -16.20 4.26 -0.12
CA SER A 100 -15.53 4.33 1.19
C SER A 100 -15.67 5.70 1.81
N ASN A 101 -15.79 5.75 3.15
CA ASN A 101 -15.66 7.01 3.87
C ASN A 101 -14.24 7.33 4.35
N GLY A 102 -13.25 6.50 4.01
CA GLY A 102 -11.84 6.72 4.31
C GLY A 102 -11.46 6.59 5.79
N LEU A 103 -12.34 6.03 6.62
CA LEU A 103 -12.06 5.76 8.03
C LEU A 103 -11.73 4.27 8.22
N PRO A 104 -10.73 3.94 9.05
CA PRO A 104 -10.24 2.57 9.22
C PRO A 104 -11.18 1.71 10.07
N ASN A 105 -11.13 0.39 9.88
CA ASN A 105 -11.79 -0.63 10.72
C ASN A 105 -10.95 -1.04 11.93
N ARG A 106 -10.06 -0.16 12.39
CA ARG A 106 -9.11 -0.43 13.47
C ARG A 106 -8.71 0.85 14.18
N CYS A 107 -8.06 0.71 15.32
CA CYS A 107 -7.49 1.85 16.01
C CYS A 107 -6.31 2.42 15.25
N TYR A 108 -6.23 3.74 15.25
CA TYR A 108 -5.25 4.51 14.50
C TYR A 108 -4.67 5.61 15.39
N TYR A 109 -3.52 6.13 14.98
CA TYR A 109 -2.97 7.36 15.53
C TYR A 109 -2.95 8.43 14.43
N ALA A 110 -3.54 9.59 14.70
CA ALA A 110 -3.57 10.71 13.77
C ALA A 110 -2.80 11.89 14.36
N GLY A 111 -1.61 12.18 13.82
CA GLY A 111 -0.75 13.24 14.36
C GLY A 111 -0.90 14.62 13.73
N ALA A 112 -1.48 14.74 12.53
CA ALA A 112 -1.48 15.99 11.77
C ALA A 112 -2.82 16.74 11.83
N ALA A 113 -3.93 16.03 11.73
CA ALA A 113 -5.26 16.60 11.79
C ALA A 113 -6.27 15.61 12.36
N THR A 114 -7.45 16.11 12.75
CA THR A 114 -8.57 15.25 13.09
C THR A 114 -9.03 14.50 11.86
N PRO A 115 -9.08 13.16 11.88
CA PRO A 115 -9.59 12.44 10.74
C PRO A 115 -11.02 12.80 10.43
N SER A 116 -11.35 12.86 9.15
CA SER A 116 -12.66 13.26 8.68
C SER A 116 -13.20 12.20 7.73
N ALA A 117 -14.48 11.87 7.88
CA ALA A 117 -15.17 11.04 6.91
C ALA A 117 -15.20 11.77 5.56
N GLN A 118 -14.81 11.06 4.50
CA GLN A 118 -14.82 11.54 3.13
C GLN A 118 -15.89 10.79 2.33
N GLN A 119 -16.20 11.22 1.11
CA GLN A 119 -17.09 10.47 0.22
C GLN A 119 -16.29 10.03 -1.01
N TYR A 120 -15.59 8.91 -0.85
CA TYR A 120 -14.93 8.25 -1.98
C TYR A 120 -15.91 7.31 -2.64
N ASP A 121 -16.23 7.57 -3.89
CA ASP A 121 -17.13 6.75 -4.68
C ASP A 121 -16.68 6.79 -6.14
N PHE A 122 -16.08 5.72 -6.62
CA PHE A 122 -15.69 5.63 -8.03
C PHE A 122 -15.93 4.22 -8.57
N GLU A 123 -16.07 4.14 -9.88
CA GLU A 123 -16.24 2.91 -10.63
C GLU A 123 -15.27 2.86 -11.80
N VAL A 124 -14.77 1.67 -12.10
CA VAL A 124 -13.78 1.44 -13.15
C VAL A 124 -13.93 0.03 -13.72
N LYS A 125 -13.46 -0.22 -14.95
CA LYS A 125 -13.38 -1.57 -15.50
C LYS A 125 -12.43 -2.40 -14.64
N PHE A 126 -12.86 -3.56 -14.22
CA PHE A 126 -12.04 -4.43 -13.40
C PHE A 126 -11.04 -5.21 -14.24
N ASN A 127 -9.77 -5.05 -13.89
CA ASN A 127 -8.64 -5.84 -14.39
C ASN A 127 -8.61 -6.03 -15.92
N TRP A 128 -8.93 -4.96 -16.65
CA TRP A 128 -9.11 -4.99 -18.10
C TRP A 128 -7.79 -5.25 -18.84
N GLU A 129 -7.86 -5.79 -20.05
CA GLU A 129 -6.65 -6.06 -20.85
C GLU A 129 -6.01 -4.77 -21.35
N ALA A 130 -4.91 -4.36 -20.73
CA ALA A 130 -4.12 -3.23 -21.17
C ALA A 130 -3.12 -3.67 -22.24
N THR A 131 -3.56 -3.62 -23.50
CA THR A 131 -2.83 -4.21 -24.65
C THR A 131 -1.69 -3.35 -25.21
N SER A 132 -1.52 -2.12 -24.71
CA SER A 132 -0.49 -1.20 -25.19
C SER A 132 0.15 -0.44 -24.03
N THR A 133 1.44 -0.12 -24.17
CA THR A 133 2.13 0.83 -23.30
C THR A 133 1.40 2.17 -23.29
N VAL A 134 0.87 2.54 -22.13
CA VAL A 134 0.17 3.81 -21.89
C VAL A 134 1.17 4.88 -21.46
N VAL A 135 2.21 4.48 -20.72
CA VAL A 135 3.23 5.38 -20.18
C VAL A 135 4.59 5.07 -20.81
N SER A 136 5.12 6.02 -21.58
CA SER A 136 6.45 5.90 -22.18
C SER A 136 7.48 6.71 -21.38
N VAL A 137 8.50 6.05 -20.87
CA VAL A 137 9.64 6.69 -20.18
C VAL A 137 10.87 6.54 -21.04
N SER A 138 11.31 7.66 -21.63
CA SER A 138 12.42 7.70 -22.58
C SER A 138 13.54 8.65 -22.16
N SER A 139 13.35 9.35 -21.05
CA SER A 139 14.27 10.37 -20.55
C SER A 139 14.24 10.47 -19.03
N GLN A 140 15.25 11.12 -18.46
CA GLN A 140 15.28 11.47 -17.04
C GLN A 140 14.10 12.38 -16.64
N THR A 141 13.67 13.26 -17.54
CA THR A 141 12.51 14.13 -17.34
C THR A 141 11.23 13.32 -17.21
N ASP A 142 11.04 12.29 -18.04
CA ASP A 142 9.89 11.39 -17.95
C ASP A 142 9.91 10.62 -16.62
N ALA A 143 11.06 10.05 -16.24
CA ALA A 143 11.20 9.32 -14.99
C ALA A 143 10.86 10.18 -13.76
N ASN A 144 11.33 11.43 -13.75
CA ASN A 144 10.96 12.39 -12.70
C ASN A 144 9.48 12.79 -12.80
N THR A 145 8.91 12.94 -13.99
CA THR A 145 7.51 13.32 -14.16
C THR A 145 6.57 12.27 -13.57
N TYR A 146 6.81 10.98 -13.84
CA TYR A 146 5.94 9.91 -13.38
C TYR A 146 6.20 9.48 -11.94
N ASN A 147 7.43 9.55 -11.44
CA ASN A 147 7.74 9.08 -10.10
C ASN A 147 7.94 10.20 -9.08
N CYS A 148 8.20 11.45 -9.50
CA CYS A 148 8.44 12.58 -8.61
C CYS A 148 7.37 13.67 -8.74
N GLN A 149 6.12 13.28 -8.96
CA GLN A 149 4.99 14.21 -8.92
C GLN A 149 3.85 13.61 -8.12
N PHE A 150 3.47 14.26 -7.02
CA PHE A 150 2.35 13.82 -6.18
C PHE A 150 1.03 13.79 -6.95
N SER A 151 0.89 14.68 -7.95
CA SER A 151 -0.30 14.76 -8.82
C SER A 151 -0.50 13.56 -9.75
N GLN A 152 0.42 12.59 -9.79
CA GLN A 152 0.22 11.35 -10.56
C GLN A 152 -0.90 10.48 -9.98
N GLY A 153 -1.21 10.65 -8.70
CA GLY A 153 -2.43 10.10 -8.11
C GLY A 153 -3.72 10.67 -8.70
N SER A 154 -3.70 11.76 -9.48
CA SER A 154 -4.91 12.42 -9.97
C SER A 154 -5.79 11.56 -10.85
N TRP A 155 -7.10 11.69 -10.63
CA TRP A 155 -8.13 11.10 -11.49
C TRP A 155 -8.00 11.58 -12.94
N SER A 156 -7.48 12.78 -13.16
CA SER A 156 -7.15 13.31 -14.50
C SER A 156 -6.03 12.54 -15.21
N LYS A 157 -5.29 11.69 -14.48
CA LYS A 157 -4.23 10.83 -15.01
C LYS A 157 -4.70 9.40 -15.29
N VAL A 158 -5.91 9.03 -14.83
CA VAL A 158 -6.45 7.69 -15.07
C VAL A 158 -6.77 7.56 -16.57
N PRO A 159 -6.28 6.50 -17.26
CA PRO A 159 -6.51 6.32 -18.68
C PRO A 159 -8.01 6.22 -18.99
N SER A 160 -8.48 6.89 -20.05
CA SER A 160 -9.89 6.82 -20.45
C SER A 160 -10.36 5.40 -20.77
N SER A 161 -9.44 4.54 -21.21
CA SER A 161 -9.67 3.11 -21.46
C SER A 161 -10.12 2.35 -20.22
N ALA A 162 -9.71 2.78 -19.02
CA ALA A 162 -10.13 2.20 -17.76
C ALA A 162 -11.63 2.41 -17.47
N GLY A 163 -12.28 3.37 -18.13
CA GLY A 163 -13.70 3.66 -17.90
C GLY A 163 -13.98 4.22 -16.50
N PHE A 164 -13.01 4.94 -15.93
CA PHE A 164 -13.12 5.56 -14.62
C PHE A 164 -14.25 6.58 -14.57
N THR A 165 -15.11 6.46 -13.55
CA THR A 165 -16.19 7.40 -13.25
C THR A 165 -16.16 7.74 -11.77
N ASN A 166 -16.11 9.02 -11.42
CA ASN A 166 -16.19 9.50 -10.04
C ASN A 166 -17.65 9.88 -9.71
N TYR A 167 -18.24 9.25 -8.71
CA TYR A 167 -19.55 9.56 -8.14
C TYR A 167 -19.44 10.27 -6.77
N GLY A 168 -18.23 10.37 -6.22
CA GLY A 168 -17.97 10.96 -4.91
C GLY A 168 -18.00 12.49 -4.92
N THR A 169 -18.08 13.08 -3.71
CA THR A 169 -17.96 14.53 -3.52
C THR A 169 -16.56 14.94 -3.09
N THR A 170 -15.80 14.01 -2.51
CA THR A 170 -14.38 14.22 -2.20
C THR A 170 -13.55 14.01 -3.45
N SER A 171 -12.61 14.92 -3.69
CA SER A 171 -11.57 14.70 -4.70
C SER A 171 -10.76 13.45 -4.32
N THR A 172 -10.91 12.37 -5.10
CA THR A 172 -9.94 11.25 -5.08
C THR A 172 -8.60 11.66 -5.70
N GLY A 173 -8.38 12.95 -5.96
CA GLY A 173 -7.30 13.49 -6.80
C GLY A 173 -5.89 13.18 -6.33
N ASP A 174 -5.68 12.79 -5.09
CA ASP A 174 -4.34 12.47 -4.61
C ASP A 174 -4.16 10.98 -4.32
N ALA A 175 -5.25 10.20 -4.35
CA ALA A 175 -5.20 8.76 -4.14
C ALA A 175 -4.92 8.03 -5.46
N ILE A 176 -3.89 7.18 -5.49
CA ILE A 176 -3.63 6.24 -6.60
C ILE A 176 -4.61 5.06 -6.61
N GLY A 177 -5.19 4.75 -5.46
CA GLY A 177 -6.06 3.60 -5.26
C GLY A 177 -6.59 3.53 -3.84
N PHE A 178 -7.22 2.40 -3.51
CA PHE A 178 -7.77 2.13 -2.19
C PHE A 178 -7.33 0.75 -1.73
N ALA A 179 -6.92 0.67 -0.47
CA ALA A 179 -6.57 -0.56 0.21
C ALA A 179 -7.82 -1.41 0.51
N ILE A 180 -7.62 -2.70 0.76
CA ILE A 180 -8.70 -3.64 1.09
C ILE A 180 -9.45 -3.26 2.38
N ASP A 181 -8.83 -2.48 3.26
CA ASP A 181 -9.46 -1.93 4.47
C ASP A 181 -10.28 -0.64 4.23
N GLY A 182 -10.27 -0.13 2.99
CA GLY A 182 -11.00 1.06 2.56
C GLY A 182 -10.24 2.39 2.71
N LEU A 183 -8.99 2.37 3.19
CA LEU A 183 -8.16 3.57 3.22
C LEU A 183 -7.61 3.90 1.84
N SER A 184 -7.47 5.19 1.55
CA SER A 184 -6.80 5.61 0.32
C SER A 184 -5.31 5.31 0.37
N MET A 185 -4.76 4.92 -0.78
CA MET A 185 -3.34 4.80 -1.05
C MET A 185 -2.89 6.04 -1.82
N GLN A 186 -1.81 6.70 -1.40
CA GLN A 186 -1.28 7.91 -2.02
C GLN A 186 0.18 7.71 -2.43
N PRO A 187 0.69 8.46 -3.44
CA PRO A 187 2.11 8.47 -3.76
C PRO A 187 2.94 8.85 -2.52
N MET A 188 4.09 8.22 -2.31
CA MET A 188 5.04 8.59 -1.24
C MET A 188 5.84 9.84 -1.62
N LEU A 189 5.14 10.97 -1.71
CA LEU A 189 5.76 12.26 -1.97
C LEU A 189 5.12 13.29 -1.06
N THR A 190 5.95 14.17 -0.50
CA THR A 190 5.46 15.38 0.17
C THR A 190 4.81 16.33 -0.83
N GLY A 191 4.13 17.37 -0.34
CA GLY A 191 3.63 18.46 -1.19
C GLY A 191 4.73 19.17 -2.02
N SER A 192 6.00 18.97 -1.65
CA SER A 192 7.17 19.46 -2.39
C SER A 192 7.74 18.45 -3.39
N ASN A 193 7.04 17.33 -3.63
CA ASN A 193 7.45 16.25 -4.54
C ASN A 193 8.77 15.56 -4.17
N VAL A 194 9.00 15.36 -2.87
CA VAL A 194 10.17 14.64 -2.32
C VAL A 194 9.69 13.42 -1.55
N ASP A 195 10.41 12.30 -1.66
CA ASP A 195 10.13 11.07 -0.91
C ASP A 195 10.26 11.32 0.60
N ASP A 196 9.19 11.05 1.33
CA ASP A 196 9.10 11.35 2.76
C ASP A 196 9.85 10.33 3.65
N PHE A 197 10.15 9.14 3.12
CA PHE A 197 10.95 8.14 3.83
C PHE A 197 12.45 8.28 3.53
N TYR A 198 12.81 8.58 2.28
CA TYR A 198 14.20 8.56 1.82
C TYR A 198 14.57 9.80 0.99
N ALA A 199 14.22 10.99 1.45
CA ALA A 199 14.60 12.26 0.81
C ALA A 199 16.12 12.34 0.53
N PRO A 200 16.55 12.71 -0.69
CA PRO A 200 17.97 12.89 -1.00
C PRO A 200 18.58 14.03 -0.18
N ASP A 201 19.87 13.92 0.14
CA ASP A 201 20.57 14.93 0.95
C ASP A 201 20.52 16.34 0.34
N SER A 202 20.40 16.45 -0.99
CA SER A 202 20.23 17.73 -1.70
C SER A 202 18.93 18.48 -1.37
N TYR A 203 17.92 17.79 -0.83
CA TYR A 203 16.63 18.36 -0.42
C TYR A 203 16.56 18.66 1.08
N LEU A 204 17.58 18.26 1.86
CA LEU A 204 17.66 18.50 3.29
C LEU A 204 18.07 19.96 3.57
N THR A 205 17.13 20.88 3.37
CA THR A 205 17.21 22.22 3.97
C THR A 205 16.86 22.14 5.46
N PHE A 206 17.21 23.14 6.28
CA PHE A 206 16.99 23.15 7.74
C PHE A 206 15.51 22.87 8.14
N THR A 207 14.55 23.11 7.23
CA THR A 207 13.11 22.83 7.42
C THR A 207 12.74 21.36 7.22
N TYR A 208 13.49 20.62 6.38
CA TYR A 208 13.30 19.20 6.13
C TYR A 208 14.33 18.41 6.92
N SER A 209 14.12 18.32 8.24
CA SER A 209 14.96 17.39 9.01
C SER A 209 14.72 16.00 8.45
N LYS A 210 15.77 15.16 8.34
CA LYS A 210 15.66 13.73 7.96
C LYS A 210 14.73 12.91 8.91
N ASN A 211 14.22 13.57 9.95
CA ASN A 211 13.24 13.13 10.93
C ASN A 211 11.94 13.95 10.87
N SER A 212 11.61 14.64 9.76
CA SER A 212 10.33 15.35 9.63
C SER A 212 9.23 14.34 9.88
N THR A 213 8.59 14.57 11.02
CA THR A 213 7.83 13.62 11.82
C THR A 213 6.51 13.31 11.15
N ILE A 214 6.49 12.53 10.07
CA ILE A 214 5.25 11.85 9.72
C ILE A 214 4.95 10.95 10.91
N ASN A 215 4.03 11.40 11.73
CA ASN A 215 3.58 10.65 12.90
C ASN A 215 2.62 9.57 12.39
N MET A 216 3.21 8.55 11.78
CA MET A 216 2.50 7.37 11.35
C MET A 216 2.11 6.52 12.55
N ASP A 217 0.96 5.88 12.44
CA ASP A 217 0.61 4.79 13.34
C ASP A 217 1.45 3.53 13.05
N HIS A 218 1.30 2.51 13.89
CA HIS A 218 1.93 1.20 13.69
C HIS A 218 1.46 0.45 12.44
N CYS A 219 0.41 0.92 11.75
CA CYS A 219 0.01 0.41 10.45
C CYS A 219 0.65 1.21 9.31
N LEU A 220 1.55 2.15 9.59
CA LEU A 220 2.13 3.08 8.62
C LEU A 220 1.08 3.95 7.91
N ALA A 221 -0.08 4.17 8.53
CA ALA A 221 -1.05 5.17 8.10
C ALA A 221 -0.80 6.49 8.83
N HIS A 222 -1.18 7.59 8.20
CA HIS A 222 -1.24 8.90 8.87
C HIS A 222 -2.32 9.78 8.25
N THR A 223 -2.56 10.94 8.87
CA THR A 223 -3.53 11.93 8.39
C THR A 223 -2.83 13.04 7.64
N ASN A 224 -3.42 13.51 6.53
CA ASN A 224 -3.05 14.81 5.96
C ASN A 224 -3.78 15.96 6.68
N THR A 225 -3.51 17.20 6.28
CA THR A 225 -4.13 18.41 6.85
C THR A 225 -5.65 18.48 6.67
N ASN A 226 -6.22 17.72 5.74
CA ASN A 226 -7.67 17.64 5.50
C ASN A 226 -8.35 16.54 6.34
N GLY A 227 -7.59 15.79 7.14
CA GLY A 227 -8.11 14.68 7.94
C GLY A 227 -8.25 13.36 7.16
N GLN A 228 -7.71 13.25 5.96
CA GLN A 228 -7.72 11.99 5.23
C GLN A 228 -6.65 11.06 5.79
N ILE A 229 -7.07 9.90 6.29
CA ILE A 229 -6.16 8.81 6.65
C ILE A 229 -5.76 8.06 5.38
N HIS A 230 -4.47 7.83 5.20
CA HIS A 230 -3.95 7.18 4.01
C HIS A 230 -2.64 6.43 4.26
N TYR A 231 -2.30 5.58 3.29
CA TYR A 231 -1.03 4.88 3.20
C TYR A 231 -0.17 5.43 2.08
N HIS A 232 1.15 5.32 2.24
CA HIS A 232 2.11 5.59 1.18
C HIS A 232 2.95 4.36 0.78
N ALA A 233 2.86 3.28 1.54
CA ALA A 233 3.52 2.00 1.31
C ALA A 233 2.57 0.86 1.66
N ALA A 234 2.96 -0.38 1.35
CA ALA A 234 2.24 -1.55 1.84
C ALA A 234 2.14 -1.49 3.38
N SER A 235 0.94 -1.57 3.93
CA SER A 235 0.75 -1.47 5.37
C SER A 235 1.00 -2.82 6.06
N PRO A 236 1.72 -2.86 7.18
CA PRO A 236 1.77 -4.01 8.08
C PRO A 236 0.41 -4.66 8.35
N CYS A 237 -0.62 -3.83 8.53
CA CYS A 237 -1.96 -4.25 8.92
C CYS A 237 -2.77 -4.84 7.75
N LEU A 238 -2.32 -4.66 6.49
CA LEU A 238 -2.88 -5.35 5.34
C LEU A 238 -2.24 -6.74 5.15
N GLY A 239 -0.95 -6.90 5.50
CA GLY A 239 -0.25 -8.17 5.42
C GLY A 239 -0.60 -9.14 6.56
N THR A 240 -0.75 -8.60 7.77
CA THR A 240 -1.18 -9.36 8.95
C THR A 240 -2.30 -8.61 9.68
N PRO A 241 -3.57 -8.78 9.29
CA PRO A 241 -4.70 -8.04 9.90
C PRO A 241 -4.81 -8.19 11.42
N SER A 242 -4.29 -9.29 11.99
CA SER A 242 -4.32 -9.51 13.45
C SER A 242 -3.46 -8.54 14.26
N ILE A 243 -2.55 -7.79 13.63
CA ILE A 243 -1.76 -6.76 14.31
C ILE A 243 -2.46 -5.40 14.35
N ALA A 244 -3.60 -5.27 13.68
CA ALA A 244 -4.50 -4.14 13.85
C ALA A 244 -5.04 -4.15 15.28
N SER A 245 -4.33 -3.46 16.18
CA SER A 245 -4.61 -3.48 17.61
C SER A 245 -5.89 -2.71 17.94
N SER A 246 -6.54 -3.09 19.03
CA SER A 246 -7.57 -2.28 19.70
C SER A 246 -7.00 -1.04 20.42
N THR A 247 -5.68 -0.88 20.41
CA THR A 247 -4.98 0.23 21.05
C THR A 247 -4.17 0.99 20.00
N PRO A 248 -4.30 2.33 19.92
CA PRO A 248 -3.50 3.12 19.00
C PRO A 248 -2.03 3.14 19.45
N TYR A 249 -1.12 2.81 18.53
CA TYR A 249 0.33 2.97 18.71
C TYR A 249 0.90 3.80 17.58
N THR A 250 1.88 4.65 17.91
CA THR A 250 2.71 5.33 16.91
C THR A 250 3.83 4.40 16.46
N CYS A 251 4.20 4.49 15.19
CA CYS A 251 5.42 3.87 14.68
C CYS A 251 6.66 4.33 15.47
N TYR A 252 6.69 5.61 15.89
CA TYR A 252 7.75 6.17 16.72
C TYR A 252 7.97 5.42 18.04
N SER A 253 6.89 4.91 18.65
CA SER A 253 6.98 4.15 19.90
C SER A 253 7.58 2.75 19.73
N LEU A 254 7.65 2.24 18.49
CA LEU A 254 8.12 0.90 18.16
C LEU A 254 9.54 0.96 17.58
N THR A 255 10.50 0.35 18.27
CA THR A 255 11.90 0.27 17.81
C THR A 255 12.07 -0.43 16.47
N SER A 256 11.17 -1.35 16.14
CA SER A 256 11.16 -2.09 14.88
C SER A 256 10.59 -1.27 13.72
N CYS A 257 9.84 -0.20 14.00
CA CYS A 257 9.19 0.63 12.99
C CYS A 257 9.99 1.92 12.75
N TRP A 258 10.35 2.63 13.82
CA TRP A 258 11.03 3.92 13.72
C TRP A 258 12.38 3.85 12.99
N GLY A 259 12.47 4.54 11.86
CA GLY A 259 13.68 4.62 11.03
C GLY A 259 13.93 3.40 10.14
N THR A 260 13.03 2.41 10.17
CA THR A 260 13.08 1.19 9.34
C THR A 260 11.67 0.86 8.85
N TYR A 261 10.96 1.86 8.34
CA TYR A 261 9.53 1.75 8.00
C TYR A 261 9.26 0.66 6.96
N LEU A 262 10.14 0.53 5.96
CA LEU A 262 9.98 -0.47 4.90
C LEU A 262 10.30 -1.86 5.42
N GLU A 263 11.40 -2.06 6.15
CA GLU A 263 11.70 -3.35 6.75
C GLU A 263 10.61 -3.78 7.74
N TYR A 264 10.05 -2.83 8.47
CA TYR A 264 8.91 -3.04 9.35
C TYR A 264 7.68 -3.49 8.55
N SER A 265 7.31 -2.77 7.49
CA SER A 265 6.22 -3.16 6.57
C SER A 265 6.41 -4.59 6.08
N LEU A 266 7.56 -4.88 5.46
CA LEU A 266 7.87 -6.17 4.85
C LEU A 266 7.82 -7.31 5.86
N SER A 267 8.17 -7.06 7.13
CA SER A 267 8.17 -8.11 8.16
C SER A 267 6.79 -8.71 8.46
N TYR A 268 5.69 -8.06 8.05
CA TYR A 268 4.32 -8.57 8.20
C TYR A 268 3.75 -9.20 6.93
N TYR A 269 4.56 -9.29 5.88
CA TYR A 269 4.24 -10.06 4.70
C TYR A 269 5.17 -11.26 4.70
N THR A 270 4.62 -12.46 4.76
CA THR A 270 5.45 -13.67 4.73
C THR A 270 5.82 -13.98 3.28
N ALA A 271 7.07 -14.38 3.01
CA ALA A 271 7.42 -14.96 1.72
C ALA A 271 6.46 -16.13 1.36
N SER A 272 6.03 -16.90 2.37
CA SER A 272 5.10 -18.02 2.18
C SER A 272 3.65 -17.63 1.85
N SER A 273 3.24 -16.36 1.99
CA SER A 273 1.86 -15.95 1.68
C SER A 273 1.61 -15.75 0.18
N GLY A 274 2.67 -15.77 -0.65
CA GLY A 274 2.57 -15.57 -2.09
C GLY A 274 1.99 -14.20 -2.45
N LEU A 275 1.39 -14.12 -3.65
CA LEU A 275 0.71 -12.93 -4.13
C LEU A 275 -0.46 -12.56 -3.22
N THR A 276 -0.30 -11.47 -2.46
CA THR A 276 -1.31 -10.96 -1.52
C THR A 276 -1.93 -9.70 -2.08
N PRO A 277 -3.21 -9.67 -2.47
CA PRO A 277 -3.85 -8.42 -2.88
C PRO A 277 -3.98 -7.48 -1.69
N ILE A 278 -3.52 -6.24 -1.83
CA ILE A 278 -3.57 -5.21 -0.78
C ILE A 278 -4.46 -4.03 -1.13
N GLY A 279 -4.87 -3.89 -2.40
CA GLY A 279 -5.75 -2.82 -2.84
C GLY A 279 -6.10 -2.85 -4.32
N LEU A 280 -6.82 -1.83 -4.75
CA LEU A 280 -7.25 -1.59 -6.12
C LEU A 280 -6.80 -0.19 -6.56
N ALA A 281 -6.10 -0.11 -7.68
CA ALA A 281 -5.75 1.17 -8.31
C ALA A 281 -6.96 1.78 -9.03
N LYS A 282 -6.97 3.11 -9.20
CA LYS A 282 -8.11 3.82 -9.82
C LYS A 282 -8.32 3.51 -11.30
N ASP A 283 -7.37 2.87 -11.97
CA ASP A 283 -7.53 2.35 -13.33
C ASP A 283 -8.08 0.91 -13.36
N GLY A 284 -8.40 0.33 -12.20
CA GLY A 284 -9.07 -0.96 -12.07
C GLY A 284 -8.16 -2.17 -11.98
N HIS A 285 -6.85 -1.96 -11.92
CA HIS A 285 -5.88 -3.04 -11.71
C HIS A 285 -5.61 -3.29 -10.22
N ILE A 286 -5.30 -4.55 -9.90
CA ILE A 286 -5.00 -4.99 -8.53
C ILE A 286 -3.63 -4.46 -8.12
N ILE A 287 -3.53 -4.02 -6.86
CA ILE A 287 -2.27 -3.71 -6.19
C ILE A 287 -1.93 -4.88 -5.28
N TRP A 288 -0.81 -5.53 -5.57
CA TRP A 288 -0.26 -6.67 -4.84
C TRP A 288 0.72 -6.21 -3.76
N GLY A 289 0.85 -7.05 -2.74
CA GLY A 289 1.86 -6.96 -1.70
C GLY A 289 3.29 -7.07 -2.26
N PRO A 290 4.29 -7.02 -1.38
CA PRO A 290 5.68 -6.88 -1.80
C PRO A 290 6.34 -8.16 -2.33
N TYR A 291 5.64 -9.30 -2.28
CA TYR A 291 6.16 -10.62 -2.64
C TYR A 291 5.42 -11.23 -3.84
N THR A 292 6.17 -11.94 -4.68
CA THR A 292 5.69 -12.74 -5.81
C THR A 292 5.00 -14.02 -5.33
N ALA A 293 4.46 -14.81 -6.27
CA ALA A 293 3.85 -16.10 -5.96
C ALA A 293 4.84 -17.09 -5.33
N ASP A 294 6.13 -16.98 -5.68
CA ASP A 294 7.21 -17.81 -5.16
C ASP A 294 7.73 -17.32 -3.80
N GLY A 295 7.21 -16.20 -3.30
CA GLY A 295 7.62 -15.61 -2.03
C GLY A 295 8.85 -14.73 -2.09
N GLU A 296 9.37 -14.47 -3.28
CA GLU A 296 10.48 -13.54 -3.48
C GLU A 296 9.96 -12.10 -3.54
N ALA A 297 10.74 -11.14 -3.03
CA ALA A 297 10.35 -9.74 -3.13
C ALA A 297 10.38 -9.31 -4.61
N PHE A 298 9.42 -8.49 -5.06
CA PHE A 298 9.42 -7.98 -6.44
C PHE A 298 10.73 -7.23 -6.76
N ASP A 299 11.49 -7.74 -7.72
CA ASP A 299 12.67 -7.04 -8.22
C ASP A 299 12.25 -5.87 -9.11
N ALA A 300 13.02 -4.79 -9.06
CA ALA A 300 12.72 -3.61 -9.87
C ALA A 300 12.69 -3.93 -11.37
N CYS A 301 13.48 -4.90 -11.81
CA CYS A 301 13.63 -5.17 -13.23
C CYS A 301 12.54 -6.07 -13.80
N ASP A 302 11.72 -6.66 -12.92
CA ASP A 302 10.50 -7.38 -13.27
C ASP A 302 9.28 -6.45 -13.36
N LEU A 303 9.44 -5.19 -12.96
CA LEU A 303 8.40 -4.17 -12.98
C LEU A 303 8.66 -3.09 -14.03
N ASP A 304 7.58 -2.48 -14.51
CA ASP A 304 7.61 -1.28 -15.33
C ASP A 304 7.80 -0.01 -14.47
N TYR A 305 7.88 1.15 -15.13
CA TYR A 305 8.07 2.43 -14.44
C TYR A 305 6.95 2.81 -13.46
N CYS A 306 5.71 2.32 -13.66
CA CYS A 306 4.58 2.52 -12.75
C CYS A 306 4.56 1.51 -11.59
N SER A 307 5.57 0.64 -11.48
CA SER A 307 5.60 -0.53 -10.59
C SER A 307 4.59 -1.61 -10.97
N GLY A 308 4.22 -1.71 -12.24
CA GLY A 308 3.33 -2.75 -12.75
C GLY A 308 4.05 -3.88 -13.48
N SER A 309 3.40 -5.03 -13.55
CA SER A 309 3.87 -6.20 -14.29
C SER A 309 2.70 -7.10 -14.67
N THR A 310 2.95 -8.04 -15.59
CA THR A 310 1.95 -9.07 -15.94
C THR A 310 2.13 -10.26 -15.01
N ILE A 311 1.16 -10.47 -14.13
CA ILE A 311 1.16 -11.51 -13.11
C ILE A 311 0.08 -12.52 -13.49
N ASP A 312 0.48 -13.76 -13.78
CA ASP A 312 -0.40 -14.83 -14.28
C ASP A 312 -1.28 -14.43 -15.48
N GLY A 313 -0.68 -13.67 -16.40
CA GLY A 313 -1.35 -13.21 -17.62
C GLY A 313 -2.26 -12.01 -17.43
N VAL A 314 -2.29 -11.39 -16.24
CA VAL A 314 -3.07 -10.17 -15.99
C VAL A 314 -2.17 -9.05 -15.46
N TYR A 315 -2.32 -7.84 -16.01
CA TYR A 315 -1.55 -6.69 -15.56
C TYR A 315 -2.03 -6.21 -14.17
N GLY A 316 -1.06 -5.95 -13.29
CA GLY A 316 -1.31 -5.41 -11.95
C GLY A 316 -0.08 -4.68 -11.43
N TYR A 317 -0.23 -4.06 -10.26
CA TYR A 317 0.85 -3.31 -9.61
C TYR A 317 1.42 -4.08 -8.44
N ALA A 318 2.71 -3.93 -8.19
CA ALA A 318 3.35 -4.42 -6.99
C ALA A 318 3.67 -3.25 -6.05
N SER A 319 3.43 -3.45 -4.76
CA SER A 319 4.11 -2.67 -3.74
C SER A 319 5.56 -3.12 -3.62
N THR A 320 6.45 -2.21 -3.23
CA THR A 320 7.90 -2.42 -3.34
C THR A 320 8.67 -1.90 -2.13
N GLN A 321 9.87 -2.43 -1.92
CA GLN A 321 10.83 -1.96 -0.90
C GLN A 321 11.68 -0.77 -1.36
N TYR A 322 11.43 -0.26 -2.56
CA TYR A 322 12.08 0.88 -3.17
C TYR A 322 11.00 1.82 -3.71
N HIS A 323 11.33 3.09 -3.86
CA HIS A 323 10.40 4.11 -4.33
C HIS A 323 9.90 3.74 -5.74
N PRO A 324 8.59 3.82 -6.03
CA PRO A 324 7.53 4.57 -5.33
C PRO A 324 6.80 3.86 -4.15
N TYR A 325 7.18 2.63 -3.78
CA TYR A 325 6.56 1.79 -2.72
C TYR A 325 5.13 1.32 -2.99
N LEU A 326 4.33 2.13 -3.66
CA LEU A 326 3.01 1.86 -4.25
C LEU A 326 3.01 2.33 -5.71
N PRO A 327 2.04 1.98 -6.57
CA PRO A 327 2.03 2.43 -7.96
C PRO A 327 2.23 3.94 -8.11
N ALA A 328 3.17 4.35 -8.97
CA ALA A 328 3.46 5.76 -9.22
C ALA A 328 2.56 6.38 -10.29
N CYS A 329 2.09 5.58 -11.23
CA CYS A 329 1.26 6.00 -12.35
C CYS A 329 0.32 4.87 -12.77
N TYR A 330 -0.54 5.15 -13.74
CA TYR A 330 -1.47 4.17 -14.31
C TYR A 330 -0.87 3.63 -15.62
N GLY A 331 -0.29 2.44 -15.56
CA GLY A 331 0.36 1.75 -16.67
C GLY A 331 -0.61 0.97 -17.55
N PRO A 332 -0.09 0.04 -18.39
CA PRO A 332 1.30 -0.40 -18.51
C PRO A 332 2.28 0.71 -18.92
N ALA A 333 3.49 0.65 -18.37
CA ALA A 333 4.59 1.54 -18.74
C ALA A 333 5.69 0.81 -19.53
N THR A 334 6.64 1.56 -20.10
CA THR A 334 7.90 0.98 -20.54
C THR A 334 8.60 0.28 -19.38
N SER A 335 9.32 -0.82 -19.65
CA SER A 335 10.16 -1.51 -18.67
C SER A 335 11.12 -0.54 -17.99
N ARG A 336 11.43 -0.77 -16.71
CA ARG A 336 12.43 0.06 -16.02
C ARG A 336 13.77 -0.01 -16.75
N GLY A 337 14.30 1.17 -17.06
CA GLY A 337 15.59 1.34 -17.71
C GLY A 337 16.63 1.96 -16.79
N SER A 338 17.56 2.70 -17.39
CA SER A 338 18.68 3.32 -16.69
C SER A 338 18.36 4.63 -15.98
N TYR A 339 17.17 5.20 -16.15
CA TYR A 339 16.80 6.47 -15.50
C TYR A 339 16.30 6.24 -14.08
N GLN A 340 16.98 6.83 -13.10
CA GLN A 340 16.60 6.84 -11.70
C GLN A 340 15.95 8.17 -11.35
N GLN A 341 14.78 8.12 -10.72
CA GLN A 341 14.07 9.31 -10.29
C GLN A 341 14.83 10.05 -9.17
N GLN A 342 14.82 11.39 -9.20
CA GLN A 342 15.70 12.22 -8.36
C GLN A 342 15.08 12.70 -7.04
N CYS A 343 13.80 12.42 -6.79
CA CYS A 343 13.09 12.82 -5.57
C CYS A 343 13.36 11.90 -4.37
N THR A 344 14.17 10.85 -4.53
CA THR A 344 14.45 9.85 -3.50
C THR A 344 15.89 9.37 -3.58
N SER A 345 16.46 8.98 -2.45
CA SER A 345 17.72 8.25 -2.35
C SER A 345 17.54 6.72 -2.43
N ASN A 346 16.29 6.25 -2.47
CA ASN A 346 15.90 4.85 -2.60
C ASN A 346 15.23 4.56 -3.95
N ALA A 347 15.73 5.19 -5.02
CA ALA A 347 15.31 4.91 -6.39
C ALA A 347 15.85 3.54 -6.85
N PRO A 348 15.03 2.66 -7.42
CA PRO A 348 15.51 1.43 -8.02
C PRO A 348 16.35 1.71 -9.28
N TYR A 349 17.20 0.75 -9.67
CA TYR A 349 17.99 0.81 -10.89
C TYR A 349 17.92 -0.51 -11.66
N CYS A 350 17.62 -0.44 -12.95
CA CYS A 350 17.60 -1.58 -13.86
C CYS A 350 18.47 -1.30 -15.08
N GLY A 351 19.78 -1.48 -14.89
CA GLY A 351 20.76 -1.48 -15.96
C GLY A 351 21.53 -2.80 -15.95
N SER A 352 21.93 -3.25 -17.15
CA SER A 352 22.69 -4.48 -17.36
C SER A 352 23.83 -4.60 -16.35
N SER A 353 23.78 -5.67 -15.57
CA SER A 353 24.70 -6.04 -14.51
C SER A 353 26.15 -6.12 -15.01
N SER A 354 26.89 -5.03 -14.87
CA SER A 354 28.30 -5.09 -14.51
C SER A 354 28.61 -3.97 -13.53
N LEU A 355 28.93 -4.35 -12.28
CA LEU A 355 29.56 -3.58 -11.18
C LEU A 355 28.76 -3.06 -9.97
N LEU A 356 27.43 -3.09 -9.90
CA LEU A 356 26.70 -2.53 -8.74
C LEU A 356 26.09 -3.53 -7.74
N ALA A 357 26.58 -4.78 -7.72
CA ALA A 357 26.32 -5.71 -6.61
C ALA A 357 27.04 -5.33 -5.29
N GLN A 358 27.78 -4.21 -5.23
CA GLN A 358 28.57 -3.82 -4.06
C GLN A 358 27.92 -2.82 -3.09
N THR A 359 26.76 -2.23 -3.38
CA THR A 359 26.19 -1.19 -2.48
C THR A 359 25.02 -1.63 -1.61
N LYS A 360 24.45 -2.84 -1.82
CA LYS A 360 23.42 -3.41 -0.91
C LYS A 360 23.94 -3.64 0.53
N GLN A 361 25.25 -3.49 0.79
CA GLN A 361 25.85 -3.62 2.12
C GLN A 361 26.28 -2.29 2.76
N ALA A 362 26.32 -1.18 2.02
CA ALA A 362 26.84 0.11 2.51
C ALA A 362 25.77 1.06 3.08
N ASN A 363 24.48 0.83 2.76
CA ASN A 363 23.35 1.61 3.28
C ASN A 363 22.53 0.89 4.36
N ARG A 364 23.12 -0.09 5.07
CA ARG A 364 22.62 -0.36 6.42
C ARG A 364 22.90 0.90 7.23
N PRO A 365 21.90 1.57 7.84
CA PRO A 365 22.20 2.60 8.82
C PRO A 365 23.14 1.96 9.83
N SER A 366 24.37 2.46 9.87
CA SER A 366 25.36 1.97 10.81
C SER A 366 24.72 2.03 12.20
N SER A 367 25.09 1.09 13.05
CA SER A 367 24.67 0.96 14.45
C SER A 367 24.94 2.19 15.33
N PHE A 368 25.25 3.34 14.74
CA PHE A 368 25.50 4.64 15.37
C PHE A 368 24.29 5.23 16.09
N PHE A 369 23.06 4.76 15.83
CA PHE A 369 21.85 5.32 16.46
C PHE A 369 21.40 4.64 17.75
N LYS A 370 22.09 3.61 18.25
CA LYS A 370 21.73 3.00 19.55
C LYS A 370 22.07 3.88 20.77
N ASN A 371 22.91 4.92 20.63
CA ASN A 371 23.43 5.67 21.78
C ASN A 371 22.71 6.99 22.13
N ASN A 372 21.75 7.47 21.33
CA ASN A 372 21.04 8.74 21.63
C ASN A 372 19.70 8.57 22.39
N ARG A 373 19.31 7.36 22.78
CA ARG A 373 18.06 7.13 23.53
C ARG A 373 18.08 7.53 25.01
N MET A 374 19.23 7.86 25.59
CA MET A 374 19.30 8.24 27.02
C MET A 374 19.20 9.75 27.30
N ALA A 375 19.35 10.63 26.30
CA ALA A 375 19.46 12.07 26.58
C ALA A 375 18.12 12.84 26.61
N GLN A 376 17.01 12.27 26.10
CA GLN A 376 15.72 12.99 26.01
C GLN A 376 14.65 12.54 27.01
N ARG A 377 14.91 11.54 27.87
CA ARG A 377 13.96 11.13 28.93
C ARG A 377 14.15 11.84 30.27
N SER A 378 15.11 12.74 30.38
CA SER A 378 15.46 13.44 31.64
C SER A 378 14.98 14.89 31.71
N ALA A 379 14.27 15.43 30.71
CA ALA A 379 13.87 16.85 30.70
C ALA A 379 12.40 17.16 31.08
N ASN A 380 11.53 16.16 31.26
CA ASN A 380 10.11 16.38 31.61
C ASN A 380 9.70 15.68 32.93
N ARG A 381 10.50 15.87 33.98
CA ARG A 381 10.05 15.74 35.37
C ARG A 381 10.64 16.88 36.20
N VAL A 382 9.96 18.02 36.16
CA VAL A 382 9.91 19.02 37.24
C VAL A 382 8.46 19.46 37.35
#